data_AF-A0A3A6PAL3-F1
#
_entry.id   AF-A0A3A6PAL3-F1
#
_cell.length_a   1.000
_cell.length_b   1.000
_cell.length_c   1.000
_cell.angle_alpha   90.00
_cell.angle_beta   90.00
_cell.angle_gamma   90.00
#
_symmetry.space_group_name_H-M   'P 1'
#
loop_
_entity.id
_entity.type
_entity.pdbx_description
1 polymer ?
#
loop_
_entity_poly.entity_id
_entity_poly.type
_entity_poly.pdbx_seq_one_letter_code
_entity_poly.pdbx_strand_id
1 'polypeptide(L)'
;MSEEIKFLPYELALQIVGNVIEEEHIHEPDRRILTVYDKQGHELCWYDAEEIIAEAKPDNPKDKDSLKTAAVEVIMHQIPVWAMEDVLRRAEQQAKREKKKEG
;
A
#
# COMPACT_ATOMS: atom_id res chain seq x y z
N MET A 1 22.53 10.08 4.25
CA MET A 1 21.46 11.08 4.35
C MET A 1 20.17 10.29 4.27
N SER A 2 19.43 10.17 5.38
CA SER A 2 18.14 9.48 5.36
C SER A 2 17.17 10.41 4.64
N GLU A 3 16.76 10.06 3.43
CA GLU A 3 15.71 10.80 2.73
C GLU A 3 14.45 10.72 3.61
N GLU A 4 13.94 11.86 4.06
CA GLU A 4 12.69 11.90 4.81
C GLU A 4 11.57 11.38 3.91
N ILE A 5 11.04 10.20 4.25
CA ILE A 5 9.91 9.62 3.53
C ILE A 5 8.71 10.53 3.77
N LYS A 6 8.16 11.05 2.67
CA LYS A 6 6.92 11.82 2.69
C LYS A 6 5.74 10.90 2.44
N PHE A 7 4.68 11.11 3.20
CA PHE A 7 3.45 10.34 3.11
C PHE A 7 2.35 11.14 2.42
N LEU A 8 1.44 10.41 1.77
CA LEU A 8 0.26 10.97 1.14
C LEU A 8 -0.78 11.39 2.19
N PRO A 9 -1.61 12.40 1.89
CA PRO A 9 -2.84 12.61 2.63
C PRO A 9 -3.73 11.36 2.56
N TYR A 10 -4.39 11.03 3.66
CA TYR A 10 -5.26 9.85 3.78
C TYR A 10 -6.34 9.79 2.68
N GLU A 11 -6.95 10.94 2.35
CA GLU A 11 -7.96 11.04 1.29
C GLU A 11 -7.41 10.59 -0.08
N LEU A 12 -6.14 10.86 -0.35
CA LEU A 12 -5.48 10.47 -1.60
C LEU A 12 -5.11 8.99 -1.58
N ALA A 13 -4.68 8.47 -0.43
CA ALA A 13 -4.46 7.04 -0.24
C ALA A 13 -5.74 6.24 -0.57
N LEU A 14 -6.92 6.70 -0.12
CA LEU A 14 -8.22 6.07 -0.45
C LEU A 14 -8.53 6.07 -1.97
N GLN A 15 -7.99 7.04 -2.71
CA GLN A 15 -8.21 7.09 -4.16
C GLN A 15 -7.33 6.10 -4.92
N ILE A 16 -6.14 5.77 -4.41
CA ILE A 16 -5.18 4.92 -5.12
C ILE A 16 -5.16 3.47 -4.65
N VAL A 17 -5.28 3.25 -3.33
CA VAL A 17 -5.20 1.92 -2.73
C VAL A 17 -6.44 1.13 -3.12
N GLY A 18 -6.21 -0.07 -3.64
CA GLY A 18 -7.23 -1.05 -3.99
C GLY A 18 -7.38 -2.09 -2.89
N ASN A 19 -6.28 -2.75 -2.52
CA ASN A 19 -6.27 -3.84 -1.55
C ASN A 19 -5.00 -3.83 -0.69
N VAL A 20 -5.09 -4.41 0.51
CA VAL A 20 -3.94 -4.76 1.34
C VAL A 20 -4.02 -6.26 1.61
N ILE A 21 -2.97 -7.00 1.27
CA ILE A 21 -2.91 -8.45 1.39
C ILE A 21 -1.75 -8.83 2.29
N GLU A 22 -2.01 -9.76 3.23
CA GLU A 22 -0.97 -10.35 4.05
C GLU A 22 -0.29 -11.49 3.27
N GLU A 23 1.01 -11.36 3.07
CA GLU A 23 1.85 -12.29 2.30
C GLU A 23 3.09 -12.69 3.10
N GLU A 24 3.74 -13.77 2.69
CA GLU A 24 5.04 -14.18 3.23
C GLU A 24 6.17 -13.46 2.49
N HIS A 25 7.17 -12.97 3.22
CA HIS A 25 8.31 -12.29 2.63
C HIS A 25 9.12 -13.24 1.75
N ILE A 26 9.32 -12.87 0.49
CA ILE A 26 9.93 -13.73 -0.56
C ILE A 26 11.35 -14.22 -0.25
N HIS A 27 12.07 -13.55 0.66
CA HIS A 27 13.45 -13.88 1.01
C HIS A 27 13.63 -14.32 2.47
N GLU A 28 12.64 -14.07 3.33
CA GLU A 28 12.72 -14.33 4.76
C GLU A 28 11.53 -15.21 5.16
N PRO A 29 11.71 -16.55 5.18
CA PRO A 29 10.64 -17.44 5.60
C PRO A 29 10.21 -17.09 7.04
N ASP A 30 8.93 -17.30 7.34
CA ASP A 30 8.26 -16.92 8.60
C ASP A 30 8.05 -15.40 8.83
N ARG A 31 8.60 -14.52 7.98
CA ARG A 31 8.34 -13.09 8.04
C ARG A 31 7.10 -12.74 7.22
N ARG A 32 6.15 -12.05 7.84
CA ARG A 32 4.89 -11.64 7.19
C ARG A 32 4.96 -10.17 6.80
N ILE A 33 4.46 -9.87 5.61
CA ILE A 33 4.37 -8.51 5.08
C ILE A 33 2.93 -8.17 4.69
N LEU A 34 2.61 -6.89 4.71
CA LEU A 34 1.35 -6.34 4.24
C LEU A 34 1.62 -5.61 2.93
N THR A 35 1.30 -6.28 1.83
CA THR A 35 1.49 -5.75 0.47
C THR A 35 0.27 -4.93 0.08
N VAL A 36 0.52 -3.68 -0.31
CA VAL A 36 -0.50 -2.73 -0.75
C VAL A 36 -0.54 -2.74 -2.28
N TYR A 37 -1.74 -2.93 -2.82
CA TYR A 37 -2.01 -2.91 -4.25
C TYR A 37 -2.84 -1.69 -4.62
N ASP A 38 -2.64 -1.19 -5.83
CA ASP A 38 -3.50 -0.17 -6.42
C ASP A 38 -4.83 -0.77 -6.88
N LYS A 39 -5.77 0.09 -7.27
CA LYS A 39 -7.07 -0.32 -7.82
C LYS A 39 -6.99 -1.11 -9.12
N GLN A 40 -5.83 -1.17 -9.77
CA GLN A 40 -5.57 -1.95 -10.96
C GLN A 40 -4.88 -3.30 -10.65
N GLY A 41 -4.65 -3.60 -9.36
CA GLY A 41 -4.02 -4.84 -8.91
C GLY A 41 -2.50 -4.84 -9.03
N HIS A 42 -1.86 -3.68 -9.23
CA HIS A 42 -0.42 -3.56 -9.22
C HIS A 42 0.10 -3.25 -7.81
N GLU A 43 1.20 -3.87 -7.44
CA GLU A 43 1.89 -3.56 -6.18
C GLU A 43 2.27 -2.07 -6.14
N LEU A 44 2.07 -1.47 -4.96
CA LEU A 44 2.43 -0.10 -4.62
C LEU A 44 3.61 -0.07 -3.66
N CYS A 45 3.46 -0.72 -2.51
CA CYS A 45 4.44 -0.75 -1.43
C CYS A 45 4.11 -1.91 -0.48
N TRP A 46 5.04 -2.24 0.40
CA TRP A 46 4.85 -3.27 1.42
C TRP A 46 5.34 -2.77 2.77
N TYR A 47 4.79 -3.35 3.83
CA TYR A 47 5.18 -3.07 5.21
C TYR A 47 5.41 -4.37 5.96
N ASP A 48 6.23 -4.32 6.99
CA ASP A 48 6.34 -5.43 7.92
C ASP A 48 5.02 -5.59 8.70
N ALA A 49 4.46 -6.80 8.70
CA ALA A 49 3.19 -7.04 9.37
C ALA A 49 3.30 -6.87 10.89
N GLU A 50 4.42 -7.26 11.50
CA GLU A 50 4.62 -7.16 12.95
C GLU A 50 4.75 -5.70 13.39
N GLU A 51 5.46 -4.87 12.62
CA GLU A 51 5.58 -3.43 12.89
C GLU A 51 4.22 -2.74 12.79
N ILE A 52 3.46 -2.97 11.73
CA ILE A 52 2.14 -2.37 11.55
C ILE A 52 1.16 -2.85 12.63
N ILE A 53 1.18 -4.13 12.99
CA ILE A 53 0.33 -4.68 14.06
C ILE A 53 0.70 -4.07 15.42
N ALA A 54 1.98 -3.79 15.67
CA ALA A 54 2.43 -3.14 16.91
C ALA A 54 1.99 -1.67 17.01
N GLU A 55 1.89 -0.96 15.88
CA GLU A 55 1.38 0.41 15.81
C GLU A 55 -0.15 0.49 15.80
N ALA A 56 -0.81 -0.55 15.31
CA ALA A 56 -2.26 -0.62 15.20
C ALA A 56 -2.94 -0.49 16.56
N LYS A 57 -4.01 0.31 16.60
CA LYS A 57 -4.85 0.53 17.79
C LYS A 57 -6.26 -0.02 17.54
N PRO A 58 -6.45 -1.35 17.62
CA PRO A 58 -7.77 -1.93 17.45
C PRO A 58 -8.69 -1.60 18.62
N ASP A 59 -9.98 -1.40 18.32
CA ASP A 59 -11.03 -1.22 19.33
C ASP A 59 -11.16 -2.48 20.22
N ASN A 60 -10.93 -3.67 19.65
CA ASN A 60 -10.89 -4.94 20.39
C ASN A 60 -9.66 -5.79 20.00
N PRO A 61 -8.60 -5.82 20.82
CA PRO A 61 -7.37 -6.57 20.51
C PRO A 61 -7.54 -8.09 20.38
N LYS A 62 -8.65 -8.66 20.88
CA LYS A 62 -8.94 -10.10 20.78
C LYS A 62 -9.67 -10.46 19.49
N ASP A 63 -10.15 -9.46 18.77
CA ASP A 63 -10.85 -9.65 17.51
C ASP A 63 -9.89 -9.47 16.34
N LYS A 64 -9.83 -10.48 15.48
CA LYS A 64 -8.92 -10.48 14.33
C LYS A 64 -9.36 -9.46 13.28
N ASP A 65 -10.66 -9.24 13.13
CA ASP A 65 -11.16 -8.27 12.15
C ASP A 65 -10.88 -6.84 12.61
N SER A 66 -11.11 -6.53 13.89
CA SER A 66 -10.69 -5.24 14.49
C SER A 66 -9.19 -4.96 14.33
N LEU A 67 -8.34 -5.98 14.52
CA LEU A 67 -6.89 -5.84 14.31
C LEU A 67 -6.55 -5.54 12.85
N LYS A 68 -7.16 -6.26 11.91
CA LYS A 68 -6.94 -6.02 10.47
C LYS A 68 -7.37 -4.62 10.05
N THR A 69 -8.54 -4.16 10.49
CA THR A 69 -9.00 -2.80 10.18
C THR A 69 -8.05 -1.75 10.74
N ALA A 70 -7.57 -1.92 11.97
CA ALA A 70 -6.59 -0.99 12.56
C ALA A 70 -5.24 -1.02 11.83
N ALA A 71 -4.77 -2.19 11.38
CA ALA A 71 -3.55 -2.31 10.59
C ALA A 71 -3.66 -1.61 9.23
N VAL A 72 -4.79 -1.82 8.53
CA VAL A 72 -5.07 -1.11 7.27
C VAL A 72 -5.10 0.39 7.51
N GLU A 73 -5.70 0.86 8.61
CA GLU A 73 -5.78 2.28 8.94
C GLU A 73 -4.39 2.91 9.15
N VAL A 74 -3.47 2.21 9.83
CA VAL A 74 -2.07 2.66 9.97
C VAL A 74 -1.40 2.77 8.60
N ILE A 75 -1.53 1.75 7.77
CA ILE A 75 -0.95 1.73 6.41
C ILE A 75 -1.46 2.91 5.57
N MET A 76 -2.75 3.20 5.63
CA MET A 76 -3.36 4.30 4.86
C MET A 76 -2.79 5.67 5.23
N HIS A 77 -2.33 5.86 6.47
CA HIS A 77 -1.65 7.07 6.93
C HIS A 77 -0.16 7.12 6.56
N GLN A 78 0.41 5.99 6.13
CA GLN A 78 1.83 5.83 5.86
C GLN A 78 2.12 5.52 4.38
N ILE A 79 1.14 5.64 3.49
CA ILE A 79 1.36 5.45 2.05
C ILE A 79 2.37 6.49 1.54
N PRO A 80 3.52 6.08 0.97
CA PRO A 80 4.54 7.01 0.53
C PRO A 80 4.13 7.77 -0.74
N VAL A 81 4.64 8.99 -0.89
CA VAL A 81 4.40 9.82 -2.09
C VAL A 81 4.85 9.11 -3.37
N TRP A 82 5.99 8.40 -3.33
CA TRP A 82 6.53 7.70 -4.49
C TRP A 82 5.62 6.57 -5.00
N ALA A 83 4.76 6.00 -4.15
CA ALA A 83 3.79 4.98 -4.57
C ALA A 83 2.76 5.59 -5.53
N MET A 84 2.33 6.83 -5.31
CA MET A 84 1.45 7.55 -6.24
C MET A 84 2.19 7.92 -7.54
N GLU A 85 3.44 8.33 -7.44
CA GLU A 85 4.24 8.67 -8.64
C GLU A 85 4.36 7.48 -9.59
N ASP A 86 4.48 6.25 -9.06
CA ASP A 86 4.44 5.05 -9.89
C ASP A 86 3.07 4.84 -10.57
N VAL A 87 1.96 5.00 -9.85
CA VAL A 87 0.61 4.92 -10.43
C VAL A 87 0.46 5.90 -11.60
N LEU A 88 0.84 7.17 -11.39
CA LEU A 88 0.75 8.20 -12.42
C LEU A 88 1.60 7.87 -13.65
N ARG A 89 2.85 7.42 -13.41
CA ARG A 89 3.76 6.99 -14.49
C ARG A 89 3.17 5.84 -15.30
N ARG A 90 2.57 4.83 -14.65
CA ARG A 90 1.92 3.70 -15.32
C ARG A 90 0.71 4.16 -16.14
N ALA A 91 -0.12 5.04 -15.58
CA ALA A 91 -1.28 5.60 -16.28
C ALA A 91 -0.87 6.39 -17.53
N GLU A 92 0.17 7.22 -17.46
CA GLU A 92 0.71 7.95 -18.62
C GLU A 92 1.22 7.00 -19.71
N GLN A 93 1.92 5.93 -19.34
CA GLN A 93 2.42 4.94 -20.28
C GLN A 93 1.28 4.20 -20.99
N GLN A 94 0.21 3.88 -20.26
CA GLN A 94 -0.98 3.27 -20.83
C GLN A 94 -1.67 4.20 -21.83
N ALA A 95 -1.90 5.46 -21.47
CA ALA A 95 -2.51 6.46 -22.35
C ALA A 95 -1.70 6.68 -23.64
N LYS A 96 -0.36 6.68 -23.55
CA LYS A 96 0.53 6.77 -24.74
C LYS A 96 0.40 5.53 -25.65
N ARG A 97 0.25 4.34 -25.07
CA ARG A 97 0.09 3.08 -25.83
C ARG A 97 -1.24 3.04 -26.56
N GLU A 98 -2.32 3.51 -25.94
CA GLU A 98 -3.65 3.55 -26.54
C GLU A 98 -3.68 4.51 -27.74
N LYS A 99 -3.15 5.73 -27.60
CA LYS A 99 -3.04 6.69 -28.71
C LYS A 99 -2.23 6.18 -29.91
N LYS A 100 -1.22 5.33 -29.67
CA LYS A 100 -0.41 4.73 -30.74
C LYS A 100 -1.13 3.57 -31.47
N LYS A 101 -2.15 2.95 -30.85
CA LYS A 101 -2.96 1.91 -31.50
C LYS A 101 -4.07 2.49 -32.39
N GLU A 102 -4.43 3.75 -32.19
CA GLU A 102 -5.52 4.44 -32.89
C GLU A 102 -5.07 5.25 -34.12
N GLY A 103 -3.76 5.41 -34.35
CA GLY A 103 -3.17 6.14 -35.48
C GLY A 103 -2.28 5.27 -36.34
#